data_AF-Q2NCW3-F1
#
_entry.id   AF-Q2NCW3-F1
#
_cell.length_a   1.000
_cell.length_b   1.000
_cell.length_c   1.000
_cell.angle_alpha   90.00
_cell.angle_beta   90.00
_cell.angle_gamma   90.00
#
_symmetry.space_group_name_H-M   'P 1'
#
loop_
_entity.id
_entity.type
_entity.pdbx_description
1 polymer ?
#
loop_
_entity_poly.entity_id
_entity_poly.type
_entity_poly.pdbx_seq_one_letter_code
_entity_poly.pdbx_strand_id
1 'polypeptide(L)'
;MRPDRFTHFLAIDWSGAKGERQRGIALSLADAAGGPPVLVERGRGWSREEVADIITHEVPRDTLIGMDLGIALPFADAGAYFPGWDDSPADAKALWALIDDICAADPHLKCGSFIAHTQASRYFRHSREHVGDRFLLSDAPTREGRFRVAEAAQRAQGVRPVSNFNLVGAAQVGKSSLTGMRMLHRLRDRVSVWPIDPLPECGPVVVEMYTSIAARGGGVIGTKTKLRTYEDLNAALVQLGSPPVPGEGTIDDHSSDALLTAAWLRTVGHDPAYWNPAGLTPEIARTEGWTFGAL
;
A
#
# COMPACT_ATOMS: atom_id res chain seq x y z
N MET A 1 3.98 -10.45 -21.11
CA MET A 1 3.07 -9.97 -20.04
C MET A 1 1.67 -9.87 -20.62
N ARG A 2 0.66 -10.40 -19.94
CA ARG A 2 -0.75 -10.31 -20.36
C ARG A 2 -1.58 -9.69 -19.23
N PRO A 3 -1.60 -8.35 -19.10
CA PRO A 3 -2.44 -7.65 -18.11
C PRO A 3 -3.91 -8.08 -18.14
N ASP A 4 -4.41 -8.45 -19.33
CA ASP A 4 -5.75 -8.98 -19.61
C ASP A 4 -6.08 -10.30 -18.91
N ARG A 5 -5.12 -10.94 -18.21
CA ARG A 5 -5.35 -12.21 -17.51
C ARG A 5 -6.14 -12.08 -16.21
N PHE A 6 -6.11 -10.91 -15.56
CA PHE A 6 -6.74 -10.77 -14.24
C PHE A 6 -8.26 -10.80 -14.36
N THR A 7 -8.89 -11.70 -13.62
CA THR A 7 -10.36 -11.86 -13.61
C THR A 7 -10.98 -11.27 -12.35
N HIS A 8 -10.16 -11.03 -11.33
CA HIS A 8 -10.60 -10.53 -10.03
C HIS A 8 -9.67 -9.42 -9.56
N PHE A 9 -10.23 -8.44 -8.87
CA PHE A 9 -9.51 -7.26 -8.40
C PHE A 9 -9.84 -7.03 -6.93
N LEU A 10 -8.89 -7.37 -6.06
CA LEU A 10 -9.02 -7.24 -4.63
C LEU A 10 -8.31 -5.97 -4.18
N ALA A 11 -9.04 -5.03 -3.59
CA ALA A 11 -8.45 -3.90 -2.89
C ALA A 11 -8.46 -4.14 -1.39
N ILE A 12 -7.35 -3.81 -0.74
CA ILE A 12 -7.15 -3.93 0.70
C ILE A 12 -6.71 -2.57 1.23
N ASP A 13 -7.62 -1.88 1.90
CA ASP A 13 -7.22 -0.76 2.76
C ASP A 13 -6.53 -1.33 4.00
N TRP A 14 -5.35 -0.81 4.33
CA TRP A 14 -4.45 -1.44 5.29
C TRP A 14 -4.20 -0.55 6.50
N SER A 15 -4.15 -1.18 7.67
CA SER A 15 -3.92 -0.47 8.93
C SER A 15 -2.63 -0.91 9.62
N GLY A 16 -1.81 0.08 9.97
CA GLY A 16 -0.68 -0.03 10.90
C GLY A 16 -1.04 0.10 12.40
N ALA A 17 -2.34 0.13 12.76
CA ALA A 17 -2.76 0.34 14.13
C ALA A 17 -2.34 -0.82 15.08
N LYS A 18 -2.27 -0.50 16.38
CA LYS A 18 -1.96 -1.49 17.43
C LYS A 18 -3.21 -2.30 17.73
N GLY A 19 -3.06 -3.62 17.80
CA GLY A 19 -4.12 -4.54 18.21
C GLY A 19 -3.98 -5.87 17.48
N GLU A 20 -4.80 -6.84 17.88
CA GLU A 20 -4.99 -8.07 17.11
C GLU A 20 -5.84 -7.81 15.87
N ARG A 21 -6.95 -7.08 16.06
CA ARG A 21 -7.93 -6.77 15.01
C ARG A 21 -7.95 -5.28 14.71
N GLN A 22 -8.07 -4.96 13.44
CA GLN A 22 -8.03 -3.60 12.92
C GLN A 22 -9.42 -3.22 12.41
N ARG A 23 -9.94 -2.09 12.89
CA ARG A 23 -11.14 -1.47 12.33
C ARG A 23 -10.87 -0.76 11.00
N GLY A 24 -9.61 -0.36 10.76
CA GLY A 24 -9.19 0.30 9.54
C GLY A 24 -8.59 -0.63 8.50
N ILE A 25 -8.96 -1.91 8.52
CA ILE A 25 -8.71 -2.81 7.40
C ILE A 25 -10.06 -3.11 6.74
N ALA A 26 -10.14 -2.88 5.44
CA ALA A 26 -11.31 -3.19 4.63
C ALA A 26 -10.86 -3.88 3.34
N LEU A 27 -11.61 -4.89 2.92
CA LEU A 27 -11.33 -5.69 1.73
C LEU A 27 -12.51 -5.57 0.79
N SER A 28 -12.27 -5.31 -0.49
CA SER A 28 -13.30 -5.32 -1.52
C SER A 28 -12.86 -6.01 -2.79
N LEU A 29 -13.76 -6.77 -3.40
CA LEU A 29 -13.53 -7.52 -4.63
C LEU A 29 -14.39 -6.96 -5.77
N ALA A 30 -13.79 -6.74 -6.94
CA ALA A 30 -14.49 -6.52 -8.19
C ALA A 30 -14.23 -7.68 -9.17
N ASP A 31 -15.27 -8.10 -9.89
CA ASP A 31 -15.20 -9.14 -10.92
C ASP A 31 -15.05 -8.49 -12.30
N ALA A 32 -14.16 -9.04 -13.13
CA ALA A 32 -13.96 -8.65 -14.53
C ALA A 32 -15.22 -8.85 -15.38
N ALA A 33 -16.07 -9.82 -15.04
CA ALA A 33 -17.34 -10.08 -15.71
C ALA A 33 -18.38 -8.97 -15.45
N GLY A 34 -18.14 -8.07 -14.50
CA GLY A 34 -18.97 -6.91 -14.21
C GLY A 34 -19.60 -6.93 -12.82
N GLY A 35 -20.68 -6.17 -12.65
CA GLY A 35 -21.33 -5.97 -11.34
C GLY A 35 -20.61 -4.94 -10.45
N PRO A 36 -21.27 -4.53 -9.35
CA PRO A 36 -20.67 -3.62 -8.38
C PRO A 36 -19.54 -4.32 -7.61
N PRO A 37 -18.50 -3.59 -7.17
CA PRO A 37 -17.55 -4.15 -6.22
C PRO A 37 -18.27 -4.51 -4.92
N VAL A 38 -17.81 -5.57 -4.25
CA VAL A 38 -18.43 -6.08 -3.01
C VAL A 38 -17.45 -6.02 -1.86
N LEU A 39 -17.93 -5.70 -0.65
CA LEU A 39 -17.12 -5.82 0.55
C LEU A 39 -16.98 -7.29 0.94
N VAL A 40 -15.77 -7.66 1.35
CA VAL A 40 -15.54 -8.95 2.00
C VAL A 40 -15.82 -8.76 3.49
N GLU A 41 -16.94 -9.30 3.96
CA GLU A 41 -17.40 -9.10 5.34
C GLU A 41 -17.27 -10.37 6.19
N ARG A 42 -16.88 -10.20 7.47
CA ARG A 42 -16.90 -11.26 8.49
C ARG A 42 -17.61 -10.85 9.78
N GLY A 43 -18.32 -9.71 9.78
CA GLY A 43 -19.05 -9.19 10.95
C GLY A 43 -18.17 -8.74 12.13
N ARG A 44 -16.86 -8.62 11.92
CA ARG A 44 -15.86 -8.16 12.90
C ARG A 44 -14.65 -7.56 12.18
N GLY A 45 -13.83 -6.78 12.89
CA GLY A 45 -12.58 -6.24 12.32
C GLY A 45 -11.57 -7.34 11.97
N TRP A 46 -10.76 -7.09 10.95
CA TRP A 46 -9.78 -8.04 10.40
C TRP A 46 -8.50 -8.10 11.23
N SER A 47 -7.95 -9.30 11.45
CA SER A 47 -6.52 -9.42 11.80
C SER A 47 -5.66 -9.41 10.53
N ARG A 48 -4.39 -9.01 10.67
CA ARG A 48 -3.45 -9.05 9.54
C ARG A 48 -3.17 -10.49 9.11
N GLU A 49 -3.20 -11.43 10.04
CA GLU A 49 -3.10 -12.86 9.78
C GLU A 49 -4.29 -13.38 8.95
N GLU A 50 -5.52 -12.98 9.27
CA GLU A 50 -6.70 -13.38 8.47
C GLU A 50 -6.60 -12.85 7.03
N VAL A 51 -6.06 -11.64 6.84
CA VAL A 51 -5.80 -11.11 5.48
C VAL A 51 -4.73 -11.92 4.75
N ALA A 52 -3.64 -12.29 5.43
CA ALA A 52 -2.60 -13.13 4.84
C ALA A 52 -3.13 -14.52 4.44
N ASP A 53 -4.01 -15.10 5.26
CA ASP A 53 -4.66 -16.38 4.99
C ASP A 53 -5.56 -16.29 3.75
N ILE A 54 -6.33 -15.21 3.59
CA ILE A 54 -7.15 -14.95 2.40
C ILE A 54 -6.27 -14.86 1.15
N ILE A 55 -5.22 -14.03 1.19
CA ILE A 55 -4.31 -13.84 0.05
C ILE A 55 -3.64 -15.17 -0.35
N THR A 56 -3.36 -16.04 0.62
CA THR A 56 -2.65 -17.30 0.36
C THR A 56 -3.59 -18.40 -0.14
N HIS A 57 -4.82 -18.48 0.37
CA HIS A 57 -5.66 -19.68 0.22
C HIS A 57 -7.05 -19.43 -0.35
N GLU A 58 -7.59 -18.21 -0.24
CA GLU A 58 -8.99 -17.93 -0.58
C GLU A 58 -9.15 -17.08 -1.85
N VAL A 59 -8.10 -16.34 -2.27
CA VAL A 59 -8.20 -15.52 -3.49
C VAL A 59 -8.29 -16.39 -4.75
N PRO A 60 -9.12 -16.00 -5.73
CA PRO A 60 -9.12 -16.60 -7.05
C PRO A 60 -7.73 -16.54 -7.70
N ARG A 61 -7.43 -17.53 -8.55
CA ARG A 61 -6.08 -17.70 -9.12
C ARG A 61 -5.57 -16.44 -9.83
N ASP A 62 -6.39 -15.78 -10.65
CA ASP A 62 -5.98 -14.62 -11.44
C ASP A 62 -6.50 -13.32 -10.82
N THR A 63 -6.09 -13.07 -9.57
CA THR A 63 -6.44 -11.85 -8.82
C THR A 63 -5.31 -10.82 -8.84
N LEU A 64 -5.64 -9.58 -9.18
CA LEU A 64 -4.80 -8.41 -8.92
C LEU A 64 -5.16 -7.84 -7.55
N ILE A 65 -4.20 -7.80 -6.63
CA ILE A 65 -4.40 -7.41 -5.23
C ILE A 65 -3.71 -6.07 -4.98
N GLY A 66 -4.47 -5.00 -4.81
CA GLY A 66 -3.93 -3.70 -4.42
C GLY A 66 -3.97 -3.50 -2.91
N MET A 67 -2.86 -3.06 -2.33
CA MET A 67 -2.74 -2.84 -0.88
C MET A 67 -2.36 -1.39 -0.54
N ASP A 68 -3.13 -0.69 0.29
CA ASP A 68 -2.84 0.70 0.71
C ASP A 68 -1.74 0.77 1.78
N LEU A 69 -0.50 0.44 1.39
CA LEU A 69 0.69 0.44 2.23
C LEU A 69 1.96 0.63 1.39
N GLY A 70 3.00 1.23 1.97
CA GLY A 70 4.31 1.28 1.32
C GLY A 70 5.01 -0.08 1.36
N ILE A 71 5.47 -0.58 0.21
CA ILE A 71 6.17 -1.87 0.12
C ILE A 71 7.67 -1.77 0.35
N ALA A 72 8.25 -0.56 0.38
CA ALA A 72 9.64 -0.35 0.79
C ALA A 72 9.84 1.04 1.41
N LEU A 73 11.07 1.33 1.83
CA LEU A 73 11.50 2.64 2.31
C LEU A 73 12.29 3.38 1.21
N PRO A 74 12.48 4.70 1.31
CA PRO A 74 13.39 5.47 0.45
C PRO A 74 14.81 4.87 0.42
N PHE A 75 15.37 4.73 -0.77
CA PHE A 75 16.69 4.16 -1.04
C PHE A 75 17.49 5.02 -2.04
N ALA A 76 16.88 5.42 -3.16
CA ALA A 76 17.56 6.02 -4.30
C ALA A 76 18.21 7.37 -4.00
N ASP A 77 17.68 8.10 -3.02
CA ASP A 77 18.19 9.40 -2.58
C ASP A 77 19.53 9.32 -1.84
N ALA A 78 19.87 8.16 -1.23
CA ALA A 78 21.07 8.01 -0.43
C ALA A 78 21.84 6.70 -0.67
N GLY A 79 21.37 5.85 -1.59
CA GLY A 79 21.95 4.53 -1.88
C GLY A 79 21.78 3.50 -0.76
N ALA A 80 20.90 3.76 0.22
CA ALA A 80 20.61 2.88 1.35
C ALA A 80 19.27 3.24 2.00
N TYR A 81 18.55 2.27 2.56
CA TYR A 81 17.38 2.55 3.40
C TYR A 81 17.77 3.28 4.68
N PHE A 82 18.90 2.89 5.30
CA PHE A 82 19.39 3.45 6.55
C PHE A 82 20.86 3.91 6.43
N PRO A 83 21.13 5.07 5.80
CA PRO A 83 22.50 5.54 5.55
C PRO A 83 23.35 5.67 6.83
N GLY A 84 24.44 4.93 6.87
CA GLY A 84 25.36 4.88 8.02
C GLY A 84 25.01 3.80 9.06
N TRP A 85 24.07 2.91 8.77
CA TRP A 85 23.90 1.65 9.49
C TRP A 85 24.47 0.50 8.64
N ASP A 86 25.49 -0.19 9.17
CA ASP A 86 26.19 -1.28 8.47
C ASP A 86 25.28 -2.43 8.03
N ASP A 87 24.22 -2.73 8.80
CA ASP A 87 23.25 -3.76 8.46
C ASP A 87 22.10 -3.24 7.57
N SER A 88 22.24 -2.06 6.94
CA SER A 88 21.20 -1.56 6.04
C SER A 88 21.01 -2.55 4.88
N PRO A 89 19.77 -2.98 4.60
CA PRO A 89 19.52 -3.97 3.58
C PRO A 89 19.75 -3.41 2.17
N ALA A 90 20.15 -4.28 1.25
CA ALA A 90 20.49 -3.92 -0.13
C ALA A 90 19.28 -3.84 -1.08
N ASP A 91 18.15 -4.45 -0.71
CA ASP A 91 16.93 -4.51 -1.51
C ASP A 91 15.66 -4.70 -0.66
N ALA A 92 14.50 -4.66 -1.30
CA ALA A 92 13.21 -4.69 -0.62
C ALA A 92 12.98 -6.01 0.14
N LYS A 93 13.39 -7.15 -0.43
CA LYS A 93 13.20 -8.45 0.23
C LYS A 93 14.08 -8.57 1.47
N ALA A 94 15.32 -8.11 1.40
CA ALA A 94 16.22 -8.03 2.54
C ALA A 94 15.71 -7.04 3.60
N LEU A 95 15.08 -5.92 3.19
CA LEU A 95 14.40 -5.00 4.10
C LEU A 95 13.25 -5.68 4.84
N TRP A 96 12.40 -6.41 4.13
CA TRP A 96 11.30 -7.14 4.74
C TRP A 96 11.78 -8.18 5.74
N ALA A 97 12.85 -8.91 5.41
CA ALA A 97 13.47 -9.89 6.29
C ALA A 97 14.02 -9.23 7.56
N LEU A 98 14.81 -8.16 7.43
CA LEU A 98 15.37 -7.42 8.57
C LEU A 98 14.27 -6.92 9.52
N ILE A 99 13.18 -6.37 8.97
CA ILE A 99 12.05 -5.89 9.78
C ILE A 99 11.38 -7.07 10.50
N ASP A 100 11.11 -8.17 9.81
CA ASP A 100 10.43 -9.32 10.41
C ASP A 100 11.28 -10.00 11.49
N ASP A 101 12.59 -10.13 11.27
CA ASP A 101 13.54 -10.71 12.22
C ASP A 101 13.59 -9.90 13.52
N ILE A 102 13.74 -8.57 13.43
CA ILE A 102 13.72 -7.68 14.61
C ILE A 102 12.36 -7.75 15.33
N CYS A 103 11.28 -7.95 14.59
CA CYS A 103 9.92 -8.05 15.11
C CYS A 103 9.45 -9.50 15.33
N ALA A 104 10.33 -10.49 15.39
CA ALA A 104 9.93 -11.90 15.47
C ALA A 104 9.03 -12.20 16.68
N ALA A 105 9.29 -11.53 17.82
CA ALA A 105 8.49 -11.66 19.05
C ALA A 105 7.26 -10.72 19.09
N ASP A 106 7.09 -9.81 18.12
CA ASP A 106 5.96 -8.90 18.09
C ASP A 106 4.70 -9.63 17.60
N PRO A 107 3.62 -9.71 18.41
CA PRO A 107 2.40 -10.40 18.00
C PRO A 107 1.64 -9.60 16.95
N HIS A 108 0.75 -10.27 16.21
CA HIS A 108 -0.22 -9.65 15.29
C HIS A 108 0.43 -8.82 14.16
N LEU A 109 1.60 -9.27 13.68
CA LEU A 109 2.40 -8.57 12.68
C LEU A 109 2.71 -7.09 13.04
N LYS A 110 2.84 -6.77 14.34
CA LYS A 110 3.19 -5.42 14.80
C LYS A 110 4.66 -5.07 14.49
N CYS A 111 4.99 -3.78 14.48
CA CYS A 111 6.35 -3.29 14.21
C CYS A 111 6.99 -2.59 15.42
N GLY A 112 6.57 -2.94 16.63
CA GLY A 112 6.97 -2.27 17.88
C GLY A 112 8.46 -2.37 18.17
N SER A 113 9.03 -3.57 18.04
CA SER A 113 10.45 -3.82 18.26
C SER A 113 11.32 -3.07 17.24
N PHE A 114 10.90 -2.99 15.98
CA PHE A 114 11.64 -2.26 14.95
C PHE A 114 11.67 -0.75 15.20
N ILE A 115 10.53 -0.13 15.54
CA ILE A 115 10.51 1.31 15.83
C ILE A 115 11.20 1.65 17.15
N ALA A 116 11.40 0.69 18.05
CA ALA A 116 12.18 0.85 19.28
C ALA A 116 13.67 0.45 19.11
N HIS A 117 14.06 -0.11 17.96
CA HIS A 117 15.41 -0.58 17.71
C HIS A 117 16.42 0.57 17.76
N THR A 118 17.57 0.35 18.39
CA THR A 118 18.58 1.39 18.68
C THR A 118 19.09 2.09 17.42
N GLN A 119 19.23 1.36 16.31
CA GLN A 119 19.62 1.94 15.02
C GLN A 119 18.43 2.42 14.20
N ALA A 120 17.38 1.58 14.06
CA ALA A 120 16.31 1.87 13.12
C ALA A 120 15.47 3.08 13.57
N SER A 121 15.21 3.21 14.87
CA SER A 121 14.42 4.31 15.45
C SER A 121 14.94 5.70 15.09
N ARG A 122 16.25 5.83 14.85
CA ARG A 122 16.93 7.09 14.47
C ARG A 122 16.47 7.66 13.13
N TYR A 123 15.88 6.84 12.27
CA TYR A 123 15.42 7.26 10.95
C TYR A 123 13.95 7.65 10.91
N PHE A 124 13.21 7.47 12.01
CA PHE A 124 11.77 7.71 12.05
C PHE A 124 11.41 8.98 12.82
N ARG A 125 10.30 9.60 12.43
CA ARG A 125 9.60 10.58 13.27
C ARG A 125 8.62 9.85 14.19
N HIS A 126 8.85 9.89 15.50
CA HIS A 126 8.03 9.19 16.51
C HIS A 126 6.93 10.06 17.10
N SER A 127 7.19 11.35 17.25
CA SER A 127 6.22 12.38 17.63
C SER A 127 6.65 13.74 17.05
N ARG A 128 5.94 14.82 17.40
CA ARG A 128 6.37 16.18 17.06
C ARG A 128 7.65 16.57 17.81
N GLU A 129 7.83 16.05 19.01
CA GLU A 129 8.93 16.32 19.94
C GLU A 129 10.05 15.28 19.84
N HIS A 130 9.77 14.09 19.32
CA HIS A 130 10.72 13.01 19.15
C HIS A 130 10.89 12.67 17.67
N VAL A 131 11.96 13.22 17.08
CA VAL A 131 12.38 12.95 15.71
C VAL A 131 13.76 12.32 15.78
N GLY A 132 13.93 11.16 15.13
CA GLY A 132 15.23 10.51 15.08
C GLY A 132 16.28 11.41 14.40
N ASP A 133 17.52 11.33 14.87
CA ASP A 133 18.63 12.18 14.44
C ASP A 133 19.10 11.90 13.00
N ARG A 134 18.62 10.81 12.39
CA ARG A 134 18.85 10.41 10.98
C ARG A 134 17.58 10.49 10.13
N PHE A 135 16.51 11.11 10.62
CA PHE A 135 15.24 11.25 9.87
C PHE A 135 15.38 12.08 8.58
N LEU A 136 16.32 13.02 8.55
CA LEU A 136 16.65 13.84 7.37
C LEU A 136 18.09 13.55 6.93
N LEU A 137 18.32 13.61 5.62
CA LEU A 137 19.66 13.78 5.07
C LEU A 137 20.18 15.19 5.38
N SER A 138 21.50 15.37 5.34
CA SER A 138 22.15 16.66 5.65
C SER A 138 21.72 17.80 4.71
N ASP A 139 21.34 17.47 3.47
CA ASP A 139 20.93 18.35 2.40
C ASP A 139 19.44 18.22 2.06
N ALA A 140 18.64 17.67 2.98
CA ALA A 140 17.22 17.40 2.74
C ALA A 140 16.46 18.67 2.29
N PRO A 141 15.74 18.63 1.15
CA PRO A 141 15.06 19.81 0.59
C PRO A 141 13.83 20.22 1.39
N THR A 142 13.26 19.30 2.18
CA THR A 142 12.11 19.56 3.05
C THR A 142 12.29 18.87 4.40
N ARG A 143 11.47 19.27 5.38
CA ARG A 143 11.43 18.63 6.70
C ARG A 143 10.48 17.43 6.76
N GLU A 144 10.02 16.90 5.63
CA GLU A 144 8.97 15.87 5.59
C GLU A 144 9.51 14.44 5.75
N GLY A 145 10.84 14.27 5.75
CA GLY A 145 11.49 12.98 5.67
C GLY A 145 11.91 12.67 4.23
N ARG A 146 12.50 11.50 4.05
CA ARG A 146 12.92 10.98 2.74
C ARG A 146 11.72 10.41 1.98
N PHE A 147 11.75 10.46 0.66
CA PHE A 147 10.72 9.93 -0.23
C PHE A 147 11.34 8.99 -1.25
N ARG A 148 10.61 7.94 -1.63
CA ARG A 148 10.92 7.14 -2.81
C ARG A 148 10.62 7.95 -4.06
N VAL A 149 11.18 7.49 -5.19
CA VAL A 149 10.86 8.01 -6.52
C VAL A 149 9.36 7.88 -6.82
N ALA A 150 8.71 6.81 -6.34
CA ALA A 150 7.27 6.63 -6.48
C ALA A 150 6.47 7.77 -5.83
N GLU A 151 6.83 8.24 -4.63
CA GLU A 151 6.13 9.37 -4.00
C GLU A 151 6.37 10.70 -4.75
N ALA A 152 7.51 10.87 -5.42
CA ALA A 152 7.73 12.02 -6.29
C ALA A 152 6.80 11.97 -7.52
N ALA A 153 6.62 10.80 -8.14
CA ALA A 153 5.68 10.60 -9.25
C ALA A 153 4.22 10.85 -8.79
N GLN A 154 3.83 10.34 -7.62
CA GLN A 154 2.54 10.65 -7.01
C GLN A 154 2.32 12.17 -6.84
N ARG A 155 3.33 12.92 -6.38
CA ARG A 155 3.25 14.38 -6.24
C ARG A 155 3.07 15.08 -7.59
N ALA A 156 3.76 14.62 -8.63
CA ALA A 156 3.62 15.16 -9.98
C ALA A 156 2.18 15.00 -10.52
N GLN A 157 1.47 13.97 -10.05
CA GLN A 157 0.05 13.74 -10.36
C GLN A 157 -0.93 14.49 -9.43
N GLY A 158 -0.44 15.35 -8.54
CA GLY A 158 -1.28 16.22 -7.71
C GLY A 158 -1.90 15.53 -6.48
N VAL A 159 -1.39 14.36 -6.07
CA VAL A 159 -1.66 13.79 -4.75
C VAL A 159 -0.52 14.10 -3.76
N ARG A 160 -0.77 13.97 -2.46
CA ARG A 160 0.18 14.38 -1.41
C ARG A 160 0.56 13.19 -0.53
N PRO A 161 1.56 12.38 -0.91
CA PRO A 161 2.09 11.35 -0.02
C PRO A 161 2.78 11.92 1.21
N VAL A 162 2.91 11.05 2.21
CA VAL A 162 3.71 11.26 3.41
C VAL A 162 4.84 10.23 3.42
N SER A 163 6.00 10.61 3.95
CA SER A 163 7.16 9.71 4.02
C SER A 163 6.85 8.46 4.85
N ASN A 164 7.30 7.29 4.37
CA ASN A 164 7.23 6.04 5.12
C ASN A 164 8.07 6.05 6.42
N PHE A 165 8.92 7.06 6.63
CA PHE A 165 9.59 7.30 7.90
C PHE A 165 8.75 8.07 8.94
N ASN A 166 7.54 8.52 8.59
CA ASN A 166 6.68 9.26 9.50
C ASN A 166 5.72 8.33 10.28
N LEU A 167 5.82 8.32 11.61
CA LEU A 167 4.98 7.51 12.51
C LEU A 167 3.91 8.33 13.25
N VAL A 168 3.69 9.60 12.86
CA VAL A 168 2.92 10.61 13.62
C VAL A 168 1.68 11.10 12.88
N GLY A 169 0.64 11.43 13.63
CA GLY A 169 -0.57 12.11 13.14
C GLY A 169 -1.58 11.16 12.51
N ALA A 170 -2.53 11.69 11.75
CA ALA A 170 -3.49 10.88 10.98
C ALA A 170 -2.84 10.16 9.80
N ALA A 171 -1.62 10.54 9.42
CA ALA A 171 -0.85 9.99 8.31
C ALA A 171 0.34 9.12 8.80
N GLN A 172 0.10 8.19 9.75
CA GLN A 172 1.12 7.24 10.23
C GLN A 172 1.42 6.13 9.21
N VAL A 173 1.68 6.51 7.97
CA VAL A 173 1.94 5.60 6.86
C VAL A 173 3.14 4.69 7.14
N GLY A 174 4.10 5.14 7.95
CA GLY A 174 5.26 4.32 8.32
C GLY A 174 4.91 3.06 9.12
N LYS A 175 3.98 3.14 10.08
CA LYS A 175 3.53 1.92 10.79
C LYS A 175 2.77 1.00 9.85
N SER A 176 1.93 1.56 8.98
CA SER A 176 1.18 0.79 7.97
C SER A 176 2.15 0.00 7.09
N SER A 177 3.14 0.72 6.52
CA SER A 177 4.17 0.17 5.65
C SER A 177 5.02 -0.89 6.36
N LEU A 178 5.52 -0.65 7.57
CA LEU A 178 6.32 -1.64 8.31
C LEU A 178 5.53 -2.92 8.61
N THR A 179 4.27 -2.81 9.05
CA THR A 179 3.44 -4.00 9.29
C THR A 179 3.07 -4.72 7.99
N GLY A 180 2.89 -3.97 6.90
CA GLY A 180 2.71 -4.50 5.55
C GLY A 180 3.92 -5.27 5.06
N MET A 181 5.12 -4.71 5.18
CA MET A 181 6.39 -5.36 4.81
C MET A 181 6.60 -6.69 5.55
N ARG A 182 6.22 -6.77 6.83
CA ARG A 182 6.23 -8.05 7.56
C ARG A 182 5.25 -9.07 6.95
N MET A 183 4.06 -8.63 6.51
CA MET A 183 3.12 -9.50 5.81
C MET A 183 3.67 -9.95 4.46
N LEU A 184 4.23 -9.04 3.67
CA LEU A 184 4.85 -9.34 2.37
C LEU A 184 6.02 -10.32 2.53
N HIS A 185 6.82 -10.18 3.60
CA HIS A 185 7.84 -11.17 3.93
C HIS A 185 7.24 -12.57 4.04
N ARG A 186 6.15 -12.75 4.79
CA ARG A 186 5.47 -14.05 4.94
C ARG A 186 4.87 -14.58 3.63
N LEU A 187 4.44 -13.69 2.74
CA LEU A 187 3.79 -14.03 1.48
C LEU A 187 4.76 -14.24 0.29
N ARG A 188 6.05 -13.92 0.47
CA ARG A 188 7.06 -13.83 -0.61
C ARG A 188 7.22 -15.06 -1.51
N ASP A 189 6.89 -16.25 -1.00
CA ASP A 189 7.00 -17.52 -1.73
C ASP A 189 5.62 -18.04 -2.20
N ARG A 190 4.57 -17.24 -2.00
CA ARG A 190 3.17 -17.60 -2.28
C ARG A 190 2.53 -16.73 -3.35
N VAL A 191 2.86 -15.44 -3.36
CA VAL A 191 2.33 -14.46 -4.33
C VAL A 191 3.45 -13.56 -4.82
N SER A 192 3.38 -13.12 -6.07
CA SER A 192 4.35 -12.14 -6.59
C SER A 192 3.99 -10.73 -6.13
N VAL A 193 4.97 -9.97 -5.67
CA VAL A 193 4.81 -8.57 -5.27
C VAL A 193 5.43 -7.68 -6.34
N TRP A 194 4.63 -7.10 -7.21
CA TRP A 194 5.14 -6.20 -8.25
C TRP A 194 5.48 -4.82 -7.68
N PRO A 195 6.57 -4.17 -8.13
CA PRO A 195 7.54 -4.61 -9.13
C PRO A 195 8.79 -5.31 -8.54
N ILE A 196 8.80 -5.63 -7.24
CA ILE A 196 9.92 -6.33 -6.59
C ILE A 196 10.16 -7.69 -7.26
N ASP A 197 9.06 -8.40 -7.52
CA ASP A 197 9.02 -9.61 -8.31
C ASP A 197 8.61 -9.29 -9.75
N PRO A 198 9.13 -10.06 -10.74
CA PRO A 198 8.62 -9.98 -12.10
C PRO A 198 7.15 -10.39 -12.13
N LEU A 199 6.38 -9.82 -13.06
CA LEU A 199 4.99 -10.21 -13.24
C LEU A 199 4.89 -11.66 -13.73
N PRO A 200 4.25 -12.58 -12.98
CA PRO A 200 4.15 -13.97 -13.38
C PRO A 200 3.12 -14.15 -14.50
N GLU A 201 3.25 -15.25 -15.25
CA GLU A 201 2.32 -15.61 -16.33
C GLU A 201 0.91 -15.94 -15.82
N CYS A 202 0.81 -16.47 -14.59
CA CYS A 202 -0.46 -16.80 -13.93
C CYS A 202 -0.34 -16.61 -12.43
N GLY A 203 -1.47 -16.60 -11.72
CA GLY A 203 -1.49 -16.52 -10.26
C GLY A 203 -1.67 -15.09 -9.73
N PRO A 204 -1.91 -14.95 -8.41
CA PRO A 204 -2.20 -13.67 -7.81
C PRO A 204 -0.97 -12.76 -7.82
N VAL A 205 -1.20 -11.46 -7.96
CA VAL A 205 -0.16 -10.43 -7.91
C VAL A 205 -0.56 -9.35 -6.93
N VAL A 206 0.33 -9.03 -6.01
CA VAL A 206 0.20 -7.90 -5.10
C VAL A 206 0.87 -6.68 -5.72
N VAL A 207 0.18 -5.54 -5.67
CA VAL A 207 0.72 -4.23 -6.00
C VAL A 207 0.55 -3.28 -4.82
N GLU A 208 1.52 -2.41 -4.61
CA GLU A 208 1.33 -1.25 -3.75
C GLU A 208 0.24 -0.33 -4.33
N MET A 209 -0.65 0.15 -3.47
CA MET A 209 -1.63 1.16 -3.81
C MET A 209 -1.58 2.40 -2.94
N TYR A 210 -2.12 3.50 -3.49
CA TYR A 210 -2.49 4.67 -2.73
C TYR A 210 -3.94 5.06 -3.09
N THR A 211 -4.85 4.94 -2.14
CA THR A 211 -6.30 5.16 -2.32
C THR A 211 -6.66 6.51 -2.94
N SER A 212 -5.84 7.54 -2.71
CA SER A 212 -6.03 8.85 -3.35
C SER A 212 -5.85 8.84 -4.88
N ILE A 213 -5.03 7.94 -5.44
CA ILE A 213 -4.90 7.77 -6.90
C ILE A 213 -6.19 7.15 -7.47
N ALA A 214 -6.73 6.13 -6.81
CA ALA A 214 -8.01 5.53 -7.20
C ALA A 214 -9.15 6.55 -7.13
N ALA A 215 -9.17 7.39 -6.08
CA ALA A 215 -10.12 8.50 -5.96
C ALA A 215 -10.01 9.49 -7.13
N ARG A 216 -8.80 9.86 -7.57
CA ARG A 216 -8.61 10.67 -8.78
C ARG A 216 -9.15 9.98 -10.03
N GLY A 217 -8.92 8.66 -10.16
CA GLY A 217 -9.48 7.86 -11.25
C GLY A 217 -11.01 7.88 -11.27
N GLY A 218 -11.65 7.89 -10.10
CA GLY A 218 -13.09 8.06 -9.95
C GLY A 218 -13.59 9.51 -10.08
N GLY A 219 -12.76 10.44 -10.55
CA GLY A 219 -13.15 11.84 -10.77
C GLY A 219 -13.23 12.70 -9.50
N VAL A 220 -12.74 12.22 -8.35
CA VAL A 220 -12.72 12.99 -7.10
C VAL A 220 -11.63 14.06 -7.18
N ILE A 221 -12.02 15.34 -7.20
CA ILE A 221 -11.12 16.49 -7.35
C ILE A 221 -10.99 17.26 -6.03
N GLY A 222 -9.87 17.97 -5.84
CA GLY A 222 -9.64 18.83 -4.67
C GLY A 222 -8.92 18.12 -3.52
N THR A 223 -9.01 18.72 -2.32
CA THR A 223 -8.28 18.27 -1.11
C THR A 223 -9.04 17.23 -0.30
N LYS A 224 -10.34 17.06 -0.53
CA LYS A 224 -11.16 16.01 0.10
C LYS A 224 -11.23 14.81 -0.84
N THR A 225 -10.43 13.79 -0.55
CA THR A 225 -10.43 12.52 -1.30
C THR A 225 -11.34 11.47 -0.69
N LYS A 226 -11.75 11.64 0.58
CA LYS A 226 -12.53 10.65 1.32
C LYS A 226 -14.02 10.75 0.97
N LEU A 227 -14.57 9.64 0.49
CA LEU A 227 -16.00 9.49 0.19
C LEU A 227 -16.70 8.97 1.45
N ARG A 228 -17.68 9.73 1.96
CA ARG A 228 -18.32 9.46 3.26
C ARG A 228 -19.80 9.09 3.13
N THR A 229 -20.31 9.05 1.90
CA THR A 229 -21.68 8.65 1.61
C THR A 229 -21.74 7.67 0.44
N TYR A 230 -22.77 6.83 0.42
CA TYR A 230 -23.02 5.92 -0.70
C TYR A 230 -23.27 6.67 -2.00
N GLU A 231 -23.88 7.85 -1.94
CA GLU A 231 -24.16 8.70 -3.10
C GLU A 231 -22.86 9.21 -3.73
N ASP A 232 -21.94 9.73 -2.92
CA ASP A 232 -20.63 10.20 -3.39
C ASP A 232 -19.79 9.04 -3.93
N LEU A 233 -19.82 7.88 -3.26
CA LEU A 233 -19.17 6.65 -3.72
C LEU A 233 -19.72 6.18 -5.06
N ASN A 234 -21.05 6.11 -5.20
CA ASN A 234 -21.71 5.65 -6.41
C ASN A 234 -21.49 6.61 -7.58
N ALA A 235 -21.43 7.93 -7.32
CA ALA A 235 -21.04 8.91 -8.34
C ALA A 235 -19.62 8.64 -8.87
N ALA A 236 -18.66 8.33 -8.00
CA ALA A 236 -17.30 8.00 -8.39
C ALA A 236 -17.19 6.64 -9.11
N LEU A 237 -17.95 5.62 -8.67
CA LEU A 237 -18.02 4.32 -9.33
C LEU A 237 -18.56 4.43 -10.77
N VAL A 238 -19.55 5.29 -11.00
CA VAL A 238 -20.07 5.57 -12.35
C VAL A 238 -19.00 6.15 -13.26
N GLN A 239 -18.12 7.03 -12.75
CA GLN A 239 -16.99 7.56 -13.54
C GLN A 239 -16.00 6.46 -13.97
N LEU A 240 -15.85 5.41 -13.15
CA LEU A 240 -15.04 4.24 -13.47
C LEU A 240 -15.74 3.21 -14.36
N GLY A 241 -17.00 3.48 -14.77
CA GLY A 241 -17.83 2.53 -15.51
C GLY A 241 -18.32 1.35 -14.67
N SER A 242 -18.31 1.46 -13.34
CA SER A 242 -18.79 0.43 -12.42
C SER A 242 -20.26 0.65 -12.05
N PRO A 243 -21.08 -0.41 -11.96
CA PRO A 243 -22.39 -0.33 -11.33
C PRO A 243 -22.31 0.18 -9.87
N PRO A 244 -23.37 0.84 -9.38
CA PRO A 244 -23.42 1.34 -8.01
C PRO A 244 -23.54 0.21 -6.99
N VAL A 245 -23.00 0.45 -5.80
CA VAL A 245 -23.17 -0.43 -4.63
C VAL A 245 -24.48 -0.11 -3.90
N PRO A 246 -25.18 -1.13 -3.36
CA PRO A 246 -26.41 -0.90 -2.61
C PRO A 246 -26.10 -0.25 -1.25
N GLY A 247 -26.90 0.75 -0.88
CA GLY A 247 -26.77 1.49 0.37
C GLY A 247 -27.20 2.94 0.20
N GLU A 248 -27.50 3.60 1.32
CA GLU A 248 -27.93 5.00 1.35
C GLU A 248 -27.29 5.70 2.56
N GLY A 249 -26.99 6.99 2.44
CA GLY A 249 -26.43 7.77 3.55
C GLY A 249 -24.98 7.43 3.85
N THR A 250 -24.61 7.34 5.13
CA THR A 250 -23.20 7.32 5.56
C THR A 250 -22.51 5.98 5.32
N ILE A 251 -21.25 6.04 4.86
CA ILE A 251 -20.32 4.92 4.79
C ILE A 251 -18.98 5.33 5.44
N ASP A 252 -18.29 4.40 6.09
CA ASP A 252 -16.95 4.66 6.60
C ASP A 252 -15.93 4.76 5.45
N ASP A 253 -14.81 5.46 5.67
CA ASP A 253 -13.80 5.68 4.62
C ASP A 253 -13.07 4.42 4.20
N HIS A 254 -12.82 3.50 5.12
CA HIS A 254 -12.07 2.29 4.79
C HIS A 254 -12.87 1.45 3.79
N SER A 255 -14.17 1.28 4.05
CA SER A 255 -15.08 0.59 3.14
C SER A 255 -15.22 1.28 1.79
N SER A 256 -15.42 2.61 1.77
CA SER A 256 -15.59 3.34 0.50
C SER A 256 -14.31 3.39 -0.34
N ASP A 257 -13.15 3.56 0.30
CA ASP A 257 -11.85 3.52 -0.37
C ASP A 257 -11.56 2.13 -0.95
N ALA A 258 -11.86 1.05 -0.22
CA ALA A 258 -11.71 -0.32 -0.72
C ALA A 258 -12.62 -0.60 -1.93
N LEU A 259 -13.91 -0.25 -1.85
CA LEU A 259 -14.87 -0.44 -2.95
C LEU A 259 -14.45 0.31 -4.22
N LEU A 260 -14.08 1.59 -4.08
CA LEU A 260 -13.64 2.39 -5.20
C LEU A 260 -12.33 1.87 -5.80
N THR A 261 -11.37 1.48 -4.94
CA THR A 261 -10.07 0.98 -5.39
C THR A 261 -10.20 -0.36 -6.12
N ALA A 262 -11.08 -1.26 -5.69
CA ALA A 262 -11.32 -2.52 -6.39
C ALA A 262 -11.88 -2.28 -7.80
N ALA A 263 -12.84 -1.36 -7.93
CA ALA A 263 -13.37 -0.94 -9.22
C ALA A 263 -12.31 -0.25 -10.10
N TRP A 264 -11.47 0.60 -9.51
CA TRP A 264 -10.39 1.27 -10.23
C TRP A 264 -9.34 0.28 -10.74
N LEU A 265 -8.91 -0.67 -9.90
CA LEU A 265 -7.99 -1.75 -10.30
C LEU A 265 -8.55 -2.56 -11.47
N ARG A 266 -9.86 -2.85 -11.47
CA ARG A 266 -10.52 -3.51 -12.61
C ARG A 266 -10.40 -2.69 -13.89
N THR A 267 -10.55 -1.37 -13.80
CA THR A 267 -10.46 -0.47 -14.96
C THR A 267 -9.04 -0.38 -15.51
N VAL A 268 -8.03 -0.24 -14.65
CA VAL A 268 -6.65 0.09 -15.08
C VAL A 268 -5.71 -1.11 -15.10
N GLY A 269 -6.06 -2.22 -14.44
CA GLY A 269 -5.18 -3.39 -14.28
C GLY A 269 -4.78 -4.05 -15.60
N HIS A 270 -5.52 -3.78 -16.67
CA HIS A 270 -5.25 -4.27 -18.02
C HIS A 270 -4.40 -3.31 -18.88
N ASP A 271 -4.21 -2.08 -18.45
CA ASP A 271 -3.52 -1.04 -19.22
C ASP A 271 -1.99 -1.17 -19.06
N PRO A 272 -1.24 -1.45 -20.15
CA PRO A 272 0.22 -1.58 -20.09
C PRO A 272 0.96 -0.37 -19.53
N ALA A 273 0.39 0.85 -19.62
CA ALA A 273 1.02 2.07 -19.09
C ALA A 273 1.24 1.98 -17.57
N TYR A 274 0.31 1.35 -16.84
CA TYR A 274 0.38 1.18 -15.39
C TYR A 274 1.47 0.19 -14.95
N TRP A 275 1.88 -0.69 -15.86
CA TRP A 275 2.90 -1.71 -15.60
C TRP A 275 4.30 -1.31 -16.06
N ASN A 276 4.43 -0.20 -16.81
CA ASN A 276 5.70 0.31 -17.31
C ASN A 276 5.79 1.85 -17.19
N PRO A 277 5.68 2.40 -15.96
CA PRO A 277 5.78 3.84 -15.75
C PRO A 277 7.21 4.33 -15.98
N ALA A 278 7.36 5.54 -16.52
CA ALA A 278 8.65 6.05 -17.00
C ALA A 278 9.73 6.13 -15.91
N GLY A 279 9.34 6.33 -14.64
CA GLY A 279 10.25 6.42 -13.51
C GLY A 279 10.69 5.08 -12.92
N LEU A 280 10.09 3.96 -13.33
CA LEU A 280 10.39 2.65 -12.75
C LEU A 280 11.57 1.98 -13.48
N THR A 281 12.77 2.15 -12.95
CA THR A 281 13.97 1.44 -13.42
C THR A 281 14.10 0.06 -12.76
N PRO A 282 14.91 -0.87 -13.29
CA PRO A 282 15.17 -2.15 -12.64
C PRO A 282 15.79 -2.03 -11.23
N GLU A 283 16.55 -0.97 -10.98
CA GLU A 283 17.12 -0.69 -9.66
C GLU A 283 16.05 -0.25 -8.67
N ILE A 284 15.19 0.70 -9.06
CA ILE A 284 14.04 1.16 -8.27
C ILE A 284 13.09 0.01 -8.00
N ALA A 285 12.81 -0.82 -9.02
CA ALA A 285 11.95 -1.99 -8.89
C ALA A 285 12.42 -2.94 -7.79
N ARG A 286 13.73 -3.14 -7.64
CA ARG A 286 14.31 -4.03 -6.62
C ARG A 286 14.44 -3.37 -5.24
N THR A 287 14.65 -2.06 -5.17
CA THR A 287 14.91 -1.35 -3.89
C THR A 287 13.66 -0.65 -3.36
N GLU A 288 13.13 0.33 -4.06
CA GLU A 288 12.02 1.14 -3.58
C GLU A 288 10.64 0.55 -3.95
N GLY A 289 10.60 -0.32 -4.96
CA GLY A 289 9.35 -0.72 -5.58
C GLY A 289 8.65 0.44 -6.28
N TRP A 290 7.33 0.33 -6.45
CA TRP A 290 6.54 1.37 -7.11
C TRP A 290 5.09 1.35 -6.64
N THR A 291 4.49 2.54 -6.51
CA THR A 291 3.05 2.67 -6.29
C THR A 291 2.32 2.50 -7.60
N PHE A 292 1.47 1.48 -7.72
CA PHE A 292 0.73 1.25 -8.94
C PHE A 292 -0.20 2.45 -9.24
N GLY A 293 -0.16 2.93 -10.49
CA GLY A 293 -0.86 4.15 -10.90
C GLY A 293 -0.09 5.46 -10.76
N ALA A 294 1.11 5.47 -10.16
CA ALA A 294 2.03 6.59 -10.29
C ALA A 294 2.74 6.53 -11.66
N LEU A 295 2.11 7.12 -12.67
CA LEU A 295 2.59 7.26 -14.06
C LEU A 295 3.52 8.47 -14.23
#